data_AF-A0A7S7RQW9-F1
#
_entry.id   AF-A0A7S7RQW9-F1
#
_cell.length_a   1.000
_cell.length_b   1.000
_cell.length_c   1.000
_cell.angle_alpha   90.00
_cell.angle_beta   90.00
_cell.angle_gamma   90.00
#
_symmetry.space_group_name_H-M   'P 1'
#
loop_
_entity.id
_entity.type
_entity.pdbx_description
1 polymer ?
#
loop_
_entity_poly.entity_id
_entity_poly.type
_entity_poly.pdbx_seq_one_letter_code
_entity_poly.pdbx_strand_id
1 'polypeptide(L)'
;MGMIIRMHKYYSKSVFIFLIMQPTFIFAICFAILSNYNTFAMILLFIKSADIATKIILIEQVYIKRELSHEMSLILLAPINNFLPYIGLFIYPVLIILSI
;
A
#
# COMPACT_ATOMS: atom_id res chain seq x y z
N MET A 1 -8.65 10.37 -11.00
CA MET A 1 -8.31 9.13 -11.74
C MET A 1 -6.87 9.04 -12.29
N GLY A 2 -6.15 10.14 -12.54
CA GLY A 2 -4.83 10.08 -13.21
C GLY A 2 -3.72 9.30 -12.47
N MET A 3 -3.80 9.13 -11.15
CA MET A 3 -2.85 8.31 -10.40
C MET A 3 -3.06 6.81 -10.65
N ILE A 4 -4.32 6.35 -10.62
CA ILE A 4 -4.67 4.95 -10.84
C ILE A 4 -4.36 4.52 -12.28
N ILE A 5 -4.58 5.40 -13.27
CA ILE A 5 -4.20 5.16 -14.67
C ILE A 5 -2.69 4.92 -14.82
N ARG A 6 -1.87 5.74 -14.13
CA ARG A 6 -0.41 5.57 -14.14
C ARG A 6 0.00 4.25 -13.49
N MET A 7 -0.61 3.91 -12.36
CA MET A 7 -0.36 2.65 -11.66
C MET A 7 -0.74 1.43 -12.52
N HIS A 8 -1.89 1.48 -13.20
CA HIS A 8 -2.32 0.44 -14.13
C HIS A 8 -1.32 0.24 -15.28
N LYS A 9 -0.75 1.32 -15.85
CA LYS A 9 0.25 1.22 -16.92
C LYS A 9 1.50 0.42 -16.52
N TYR A 10 1.92 0.50 -15.25
CA TYR A 10 3.05 -0.27 -14.74
C TYR A 10 2.64 -1.69 -14.36
N TYR A 11 1.49 -1.85 -13.72
CA TYR A 11 0.92 -3.15 -13.38
C TYR A 11 0.70 -4.03 -14.62
N SER A 12 0.17 -3.46 -15.71
CA SER A 12 -0.10 -4.19 -16.95
C SER A 12 1.16 -4.72 -17.64
N LYS A 13 2.33 -4.13 -17.37
CA LYS A 13 3.62 -4.64 -17.85
C LYS A 13 4.12 -5.80 -17.01
N SER A 14 4.08 -5.65 -15.68
CA SER A 14 4.48 -6.68 -14.72
C SER A 14 4.16 -6.25 -13.29
N VAL A 15 3.75 -7.22 -12.46
CA VAL A 15 3.57 -7.02 -11.02
C VAL A 15 4.89 -6.60 -10.35
N PHE A 16 6.04 -7.10 -10.80
CA PHE A 16 7.34 -6.74 -10.22
C PHE A 16 7.71 -5.27 -10.47
N ILE A 17 7.42 -4.74 -11.65
CA ILE A 17 7.64 -3.31 -11.97
C ILE A 17 6.76 -2.44 -11.08
N PHE A 18 5.53 -2.86 -10.84
CA PHE A 18 4.62 -2.18 -9.92
C PHE A 18 5.14 -2.16 -8.47
N LEU A 19 5.72 -3.28 -8.00
CA LEU A 19 6.32 -3.36 -6.67
C LEU A 19 7.56 -2.45 -6.53
N ILE A 20 8.46 -2.45 -7.52
CA ILE A 20 9.68 -1.63 -7.51
C ILE A 20 9.36 -0.13 -7.54
N MET A 21 8.24 0.26 -8.16
CA MET A 21 7.79 1.65 -8.18
C MET A 21 7.37 2.18 -6.80
N GLN A 22 7.21 1.32 -5.78
CA GLN A 22 6.77 1.72 -4.45
C GLN A 22 7.98 1.92 -3.51
N PRO A 23 8.55 3.13 -3.41
CA PRO A 23 9.76 3.36 -2.62
C PRO A 23 9.56 3.02 -1.13
N THR A 24 8.35 3.25 -0.60
CA THR A 24 8.05 2.94 0.81
C THR A 24 7.97 1.44 1.11
N PHE A 25 7.72 0.61 0.10
CA PHE A 25 7.74 -0.85 0.25
C PHE A 25 9.17 -1.39 0.18
N ILE A 26 9.99 -0.87 -0.74
CA ILE A 26 11.43 -1.17 -0.77
C ILE A 26 12.07 -0.77 0.56
N PHE A 27 11.75 0.43 1.07
CA PHE A 27 12.21 0.88 2.39
C PHE A 27 11.82 -0.10 3.49
N ALA A 28 10.56 -0.56 3.52
CA ALA A 28 10.10 -1.51 4.52
C ALA A 28 10.86 -2.85 4.49
N ILE A 29 11.17 -3.36 3.29
CA ILE A 29 11.97 -4.58 3.11
C ILE A 29 13.38 -4.37 3.66
N CYS A 30 14.06 -3.30 3.23
CA CYS A 30 15.40 -2.99 3.70
C CYS A 30 15.44 -2.77 5.21
N PHE A 31 14.44 -2.08 5.75
CA PHE A 31 14.33 -1.81 7.19
C PHE A 31 14.14 -3.10 7.98
N ALA A 32 13.29 -4.03 7.52
CA ALA A 32 13.13 -5.33 8.16
C ALA A 32 14.44 -6.13 8.18
N ILE A 33 15.22 -6.10 7.09
CA ILE A 33 16.53 -6.77 7.02
C ILE A 33 17.53 -6.10 7.98
N LEU A 34 17.62 -4.77 7.99
CA LEU A 34 18.53 -4.02 8.85
C LEU A 34 18.21 -4.17 10.35
N SER A 35 16.93 -4.30 10.69
CA SER A 35 16.45 -4.54 12.05
C SER A 35 16.44 -6.02 12.45
N ASN A 36 17.15 -6.91 11.73
CA ASN A 36 17.19 -8.36 11.99
C ASN A 36 15.79 -9.00 12.15
N TYR A 37 14.84 -8.60 11.31
CA TYR A 37 13.47 -9.09 11.33
C TYR A 37 12.72 -8.84 12.65
N ASN A 38 13.03 -7.74 13.35
CA ASN A 38 12.26 -7.29 14.53
C ASN A 38 10.75 -7.29 14.24
N THR A 39 9.95 -7.74 15.22
CA THR A 39 8.49 -7.81 15.16
C THR A 39 7.84 -6.52 14.64
N PHE A 40 8.29 -5.35 15.10
CA PHE A 40 7.73 -4.06 14.68
C PHE A 40 8.07 -3.71 13.23
N ALA A 41 9.28 -4.07 12.77
CA ALA A 41 9.68 -3.91 11.38
C ALA A 41 8.91 -4.87 10.46
N MET A 42 8.64 -6.09 10.92
CA MET A 42 7.78 -7.05 10.23
C MET A 42 6.32 -6.58 10.15
N ILE A 43 5.78 -5.96 11.21
CA ILE A 43 4.45 -5.33 11.18
C ILE A 43 4.41 -4.19 10.16
N LEU A 44 5.44 -3.35 10.11
CA LEU A 44 5.55 -2.27 9.12
C LEU A 44 5.56 -2.83 7.69
N LEU A 45 6.33 -3.89 7.44
CA LEU A 45 6.36 -4.58 6.14
C LEU A 45 5.00 -5.18 5.80
N PHE A 46 4.29 -5.78 6.76
CA PHE A 46 2.97 -6.35 6.56
C PHE A 46 1.94 -5.27 6.18
N ILE A 47 1.91 -4.15 6.91
CA ILE A 47 1.03 -3.00 6.61
C ILE A 47 1.29 -2.49 5.18
N LYS A 48 2.56 -2.36 4.78
CA LYS A 48 2.91 -1.95 3.42
C LYS A 48 2.50 -2.99 2.37
N SER A 49 2.64 -4.27 2.67
CA SER A 49 2.22 -5.35 1.78
C SER A 49 0.70 -5.33 1.55
N ALA A 50 -0.08 -5.10 2.61
CA ALA A 50 -1.54 -4.97 2.53
C ALA A 50 -1.98 -3.74 1.72
N ASP A 51 -1.31 -2.59 1.88
CA ASP A 51 -1.55 -1.39 1.07
C ASP A 51 -1.29 -1.64 -0.43
N ILE A 52 -0.24 -2.39 -0.77
CA ILE A 52 0.03 -2.78 -2.15
C ILE A 52 -1.02 -3.75 -2.69
N ALA A 53 -1.38 -4.77 -1.90
CA ALA A 53 -2.37 -5.76 -2.31
C ALA A 53 -3.72 -5.11 -2.62
N THR A 54 -4.20 -4.21 -1.76
CA THR A 54 -5.45 -3.47 -2.01
C THR A 54 -5.39 -2.63 -3.28
N LYS A 55 -4.25 -1.98 -3.57
CA LYS A 55 -4.05 -1.25 -4.84
C LYS A 55 -4.10 -2.17 -6.06
N ILE A 56 -3.54 -3.37 -5.98
CA ILE A 56 -3.60 -4.36 -7.07
C ILE A 56 -5.05 -4.78 -7.33
N ILE A 57 -5.79 -5.13 -6.25
CA ILE A 57 -7.19 -5.51 -6.34
C ILE A 57 -8.02 -4.38 -6.95
N LEU A 58 -7.78 -3.13 -6.55
CA LEU A 58 -8.43 -1.95 -7.12
C LEU A 58 -8.15 -1.81 -8.63
N ILE A 59 -6.90 -1.98 -9.05
CA ILE A 59 -6.54 -1.92 -10.47
C ILE A 59 -7.25 -3.03 -11.25
N GLU A 60 -7.26 -4.26 -10.73
CA GLU A 60 -7.92 -5.39 -11.38
C GLU A 60 -9.43 -5.18 -11.51
N GLN A 61 -10.10 -4.72 -10.45
CA GLN A 61 -11.54 -4.45 -10.47
C GLN A 61 -11.91 -3.32 -11.44
N VAL A 62 -11.15 -2.21 -11.41
CA VAL A 62 -11.45 -1.03 -12.24
C VAL A 62 -11.12 -1.25 -13.71
N TYR A 63 -9.99 -1.88 -14.05
CA TYR A 63 -9.50 -1.96 -15.44
C TYR A 63 -9.77 -3.29 -16.12
N ILE A 64 -9.73 -4.41 -15.40
CA ILE A 64 -9.91 -5.75 -15.97
C ILE A 64 -11.39 -6.15 -15.89
N LYS A 65 -11.98 -6.12 -14.69
CA LYS A 65 -13.37 -6.56 -14.49
C LYS A 65 -14.40 -5.49 -14.90
N ARG A 66 -14.01 -4.21 -14.90
CA ARG A 66 -14.89 -3.04 -15.15
C ARG A 66 -16.13 -3.00 -14.25
N GLU A 67 -16.13 -3.80 -13.19
CA GLU A 67 -17.17 -3.91 -12.20
C GLU A 67 -16.54 -3.47 -10.88
N LEU A 68 -16.93 -2.28 -10.42
CA LEU A 68 -16.70 -1.90 -9.03
C LEU A 68 -17.64 -2.76 -8.20
N SER A 69 -17.09 -3.71 -7.43
CA SER A 69 -17.91 -4.44 -6.48
C SER A 69 -18.61 -3.45 -5.56
N HIS A 70 -19.84 -3.76 -5.16
CA HIS A 70 -20.63 -2.85 -4.33
C HIS A 70 -19.84 -2.40 -3.09
N GLU A 71 -19.13 -3.32 -2.44
CA GLU A 71 -18.22 -3.03 -1.32
C GLU A 71 -17.09 -2.06 -1.68
N MET A 72 -16.40 -2.25 -2.82
CA MET A 72 -15.30 -1.37 -3.21
C MET A 72 -15.81 0.02 -3.61
N SER A 73 -17.01 0.09 -4.20
CA SER A 73 -17.67 1.37 -4.50
C SER A 73 -18.01 2.15 -3.23
N LEU A 74 -18.48 1.44 -2.19
CA LEU A 74 -18.74 2.03 -0.87
C LEU A 74 -17.45 2.51 -0.22
N ILE A 75 -16.34 1.77 -0.33
CA ILE A 75 -15.03 2.18 0.22
C ILE A 75 -14.48 3.42 -0.52
N LEU A 76 -14.65 3.51 -1.83
CA LEU A 76 -14.18 4.65 -2.64
C LEU A 76 -15.03 5.91 -2.43
N LEU A 77 -16.34 5.74 -2.21
CA LEU A 77 -17.28 6.83 -1.92
C LEU A 77 -17.36 7.16 -0.44
N ALA A 78 -16.82 6.31 0.44
CA ALA A 78 -16.77 6.56 1.87
C ALA A 78 -15.98 7.86 2.11
N PRO A 79 -16.54 8.80 2.88
CA PRO A 79 -15.81 10.00 3.24
C PRO A 79 -14.58 9.57 4.02
N ILE A 80 -13.41 9.83 3.44
CA ILE A 80 -12.13 9.64 4.12
C ILE A 80 -12.15 10.59 5.31
N ASN A 81 -12.28 10.05 6.52
CA ASN A 81 -12.24 10.84 7.73
C ASN A 81 -10.91 11.62 7.75
N ASN A 82 -10.97 12.91 8.06
CA ASN A 82 -9.81 13.80 8.14
C ASN A 82 -8.72 13.27 9.10
N PHE A 83 -9.04 12.35 10.01
CA PHE A 83 -8.08 11.69 10.88
C PHE A 83 -7.18 10.65 10.17
N LEU A 84 -7.65 10.02 9.09
CA LEU A 84 -6.95 8.91 8.43
C LEU A 84 -5.51 9.24 7.97
N PRO A 85 -5.22 10.43 7.41
CA PRO A 85 -3.86 10.83 7.05
C PRO A 85 -2.93 10.97 8.26
N TYR A 86 -3.45 11.42 9.41
CA TYR A 86 -2.66 11.63 10.63
C TYR A 86 -2.28 10.31 11.31
N ILE A 87 -3.10 9.27 11.14
CA ILE A 87 -2.80 7.93 11.65
C ILE A 87 -1.47 7.43 11.09
N GLY A 88 -1.25 7.59 9.77
CA GLY A 88 0.03 7.23 9.14
C GLY A 88 1.20 8.05 9.67
N LEU A 89 0.99 9.35 9.93
CA LEU A 89 2.02 10.25 10.45
C LEU A 89 2.54 9.81 11.83
N PHE A 90 1.69 9.22 12.66
CA PHE A 90 2.07 8.79 14.00
C PHE A 90 2.54 7.33 14.05
N ILE A 91 1.85 6.43 13.35
CA ILE A 91 2.15 4.98 13.41
C ILE A 91 3.52 4.66 12.82
N TYR A 92 3.89 5.24 11.67
CA TYR A 92 5.14 4.87 11.01
C TYR A 92 6.39 5.26 11.84
N PRO A 93 6.54 6.49 12.36
CA PRO A 93 7.67 6.83 13.22
C PRO A 93 7.74 5.99 14.49
N VAL A 94 6.61 5.71 15.14
CA VAL A 94 6.57 4.88 16.35
C VAL A 94 7.06 3.46 16.05
N LEU A 95 6.59 2.84 14.96
CA LEU A 95 7.05 1.51 14.56
C LEU A 95 8.55 1.50 14.23
N ILE A 96 9.07 2.57 13.61
CA ILE A 96 10.50 2.70 13.32
C ILE A 96 11.31 2.81 14.62
N ILE A 97 10.91 3.68 15.54
CA ILE A 97 11.61 3.87 16.83
C ILE A 97 11.63 2.58 17.65
N LEU A 98 10.53 1.83 17.67
CA LEU A 98 10.45 0.55 18.40
C LEU A 98 11.23 -0.59 17.73
N SER A 99 11.65 -0.42 16.47
CA SER A 99 12.41 -1.42 15.70
C SER A 99 13.92 -1.21 15.72
N ILE A 100 14.39 -0.08 16.27
CA ILE A 100 15.80 0.26 16.50
C ILE A 100 16.20 -0.28 17.87
#